data_AF-A0A2N1KKV6-F1
#
_entry.id   AF-A0A2N1KKV6-F1
#
_cell.length_a   1.000
_cell.length_b   1.000
_cell.length_c   1.000
_cell.angle_alpha   90.00
_cell.angle_beta   90.00
_cell.angle_gamma   90.00
#
_symmetry.space_group_name_H-M   'P 1'
#
loop_
_entity.id
_entity.type
_entity.pdbx_description
1 polymer ?
#
loop_
_entity_poly.entity_id
_entity_poly.type
_entity_poly.pdbx_seq_one_letter_code
_entity_poly.pdbx_strand_id
1 'polypeptide(L)'
;MFRVWPPKFPVIAITIWVVLIALSDYNPLKKYQMSHELSELEAQKEFMEKEIVRVHKERQEITESDASLETFAREKYMMKKDNEEVFVLVDEEGNPVE
;
A
#
# COMPACT_ATOMS: atom_id res chain seq x y z
N MET A 1 -45.51 -30.24 -41.15
CA MET A 1 -44.26 -30.98 -41.42
C MET A 1 -43.10 -30.06 -41.07
N PHE A 2 -42.25 -30.44 -40.10
CA PHE A 2 -41.24 -29.58 -39.48
C PHE A 2 -40.18 -29.13 -40.50
N ARG A 3 -40.06 -27.81 -40.74
CA ARG A 3 -39.03 -27.22 -41.60
C ARG A 3 -37.72 -27.20 -40.83
N VAL A 4 -36.83 -28.14 -41.10
CA VAL A 4 -35.48 -28.17 -40.53
C VAL A 4 -34.63 -27.08 -41.22
N TRP A 5 -34.06 -26.17 -40.43
CA TRP A 5 -33.24 -25.05 -40.90
C TRP A 5 -31.90 -25.58 -41.45
N PRO A 6 -31.24 -24.91 -42.43
CA PRO A 6 -30.01 -25.46 -43.01
C PRO A 6 -28.86 -25.49 -41.98
N PRO A 7 -27.94 -26.47 -42.10
CA PRO A 7 -27.05 -26.91 -41.02
C PRO A 7 -26.04 -25.87 -40.53
N LYS A 8 -25.81 -24.81 -41.30
CA LYS A 8 -24.86 -23.73 -40.97
C LYS A 8 -25.31 -22.85 -39.81
N PHE A 9 -26.60 -22.66 -39.63
CA PHE A 9 -27.09 -21.73 -38.62
C PHE A 9 -26.97 -22.21 -37.16
N PRO A 10 -27.25 -23.48 -36.79
CA PRO A 10 -27.00 -23.94 -35.42
C PRO A 10 -25.52 -23.92 -35.08
N VAL A 11 -24.62 -24.18 -36.04
CA VAL A 11 -23.16 -24.07 -35.84
C VAL A 11 -22.76 -22.64 -35.50
N ILE A 12 -23.25 -21.65 -36.26
CA ILE A 12 -22.99 -20.23 -36.00
C ILE A 12 -23.50 -19.83 -34.61
N ALA A 13 -24.71 -20.25 -34.25
CA ALA A 13 -25.29 -19.97 -32.93
C ALA A 13 -24.45 -20.59 -31.78
N ILE A 14 -23.97 -21.82 -31.95
CA ILE A 14 -23.09 -22.48 -30.97
C ILE A 14 -21.76 -21.75 -30.85
N THR A 15 -21.13 -21.34 -31.95
CA THR A 15 -19.88 -20.56 -31.89
C THR A 15 -20.08 -19.22 -31.18
N ILE A 16 -21.17 -18.50 -31.46
CA ILE A 16 -21.48 -17.24 -30.77
C ILE A 16 -21.69 -17.52 -29.28
N TRP A 17 -22.42 -18.57 -28.92
CA TRP A 17 -22.67 -18.95 -27.53
C TRP A 17 -21.39 -19.30 -26.77
N VAL A 18 -20.47 -20.06 -27.38
CA VAL A 18 -19.16 -20.39 -26.80
C VAL A 18 -18.31 -19.13 -26.59
N VAL A 19 -18.29 -18.20 -27.56
CA VAL A 19 -17.56 -16.93 -27.44
C VAL A 19 -18.14 -16.06 -26.31
N LEU A 20 -19.47 -15.99 -26.19
CA LEU A 20 -20.12 -15.25 -25.10
C LEU A 20 -19.80 -15.82 -23.73
N ILE A 21 -19.74 -17.16 -23.58
CA ILE A 21 -19.34 -17.80 -22.33
C ILE A 21 -17.85 -17.57 -22.05
N ALA A 22 -16.98 -17.68 -23.06
CA ALA A 22 -15.55 -17.45 -22.92
C ALA A 22 -15.22 -16.02 -22.49
N LEU A 23 -16.01 -15.05 -22.94
CA LEU A 23 -15.92 -13.64 -22.54
C LEU A 23 -16.69 -13.32 -21.25
N SER A 24 -17.47 -14.26 -20.71
CA SER A 24 -18.25 -14.03 -19.50
C SER A 24 -17.35 -14.09 -18.25
N ASP A 25 -17.68 -13.25 -17.26
CA ASP A 25 -16.98 -13.19 -15.98
C ASP A 25 -17.12 -14.46 -15.11
N TYR A 26 -17.83 -15.48 -15.60
CA TYR A 26 -18.04 -16.77 -14.93
C TYR A 26 -16.85 -17.73 -15.01
N ASN A 27 -15.64 -17.22 -15.25
CA ASN A 27 -14.45 -18.06 -15.22
C ASN A 27 -14.06 -18.38 -13.75
N PRO A 28 -14.10 -19.66 -13.32
CA PRO A 28 -13.75 -20.03 -11.95
C PRO A 28 -12.30 -19.64 -11.57
N LEU A 29 -11.40 -19.54 -12.54
CA LEU A 29 -10.04 -19.04 -12.33
C LEU A 29 -10.00 -17.58 -11.89
N LYS A 30 -10.84 -16.72 -12.50
CA LYS A 30 -10.90 -15.29 -12.17
C LYS A 30 -11.39 -15.08 -10.74
N LYS A 31 -12.36 -15.89 -10.30
CA LYS A 31 -12.86 -15.87 -8.93
C LYS A 31 -11.78 -16.24 -7.90
N TYR A 32 -10.96 -17.24 -8.21
CA TYR A 32 -9.84 -17.63 -7.33
C TYR A 32 -8.78 -16.54 -7.21
N GLN A 33 -8.40 -15.93 -8.34
CA GLN A 33 -7.45 -14.81 -8.35
C GLN A 33 -7.96 -13.62 -7.52
N MET A 34 -9.23 -13.24 -7.71
CA MET A 34 -9.85 -12.15 -6.95
C MET A 34 -9.92 -12.45 -5.45
N SER A 35 -10.19 -13.70 -5.05
CA SER A 35 -10.17 -14.08 -3.63
C SER A 35 -8.77 -14.02 -3.02
N HIS A 36 -7.73 -14.37 -3.79
CA HIS A 36 -6.36 -14.26 -3.31
C HIS A 36 -5.95 -12.79 -3.14
N GLU A 37 -6.25 -11.96 -4.14
CA GLU A 37 -5.99 -10.52 -4.09
C GLU A 37 -6.74 -9.84 -2.93
N LEU A 38 -7.99 -10.26 -2.68
CA LEU A 38 -8.76 -9.78 -1.53
C LEU A 38 -8.05 -10.09 -0.20
N SER A 39 -7.60 -11.35 -0.03
CA SER A 39 -6.88 -11.76 1.18
C SER A 39 -5.56 -11.00 1.36
N GLU A 40 -4.87 -10.69 0.27
CA GLU A 40 -3.63 -9.91 0.31
C GLU A 40 -3.91 -8.46 0.72
N LEU A 41 -4.94 -7.83 0.14
CA LEU A 41 -5.36 -6.48 0.52
C LEU A 41 -5.80 -6.41 1.99
N GLU A 42 -6.53 -7.42 2.49
CA GLU A 42 -6.93 -7.49 3.89
C GLU A 42 -5.71 -7.60 4.83
N ALA A 43 -4.73 -8.43 4.48
CA ALA A 43 -3.50 -8.56 5.26
C ALA A 43 -2.70 -7.25 5.27
N GLN A 44 -2.58 -6.57 4.11
CA GLN A 44 -1.93 -5.27 4.02
C GLN A 44 -2.67 -4.22 4.87
N LYS A 45 -3.99 -4.21 4.82
CA LYS A 45 -4.81 -3.31 5.65
C LYS A 45 -4.57 -3.53 7.13
N GLU A 46 -4.63 -4.78 7.60
CA GLU A 46 -4.39 -5.12 9.01
C GLU A 46 -2.98 -4.72 9.48
N PHE A 47 -1.98 -4.93 8.62
CA PHE A 47 -0.61 -4.49 8.90
C PHE A 47 -0.52 -2.96 9.05
N MET A 48 -1.11 -2.20 8.13
CA MET A 48 -1.08 -0.73 8.17
C MET A 48 -1.83 -0.17 9.39
N GLU A 49 -2.96 -0.77 9.77
CA GLU A 49 -3.68 -0.40 10.98
C GLU A 49 -2.81 -0.60 12.24
N LYS A 50 -2.07 -1.71 12.32
CA LYS A 50 -1.12 -1.94 13.42
C LYS A 50 0.03 -0.93 13.42
N GLU A 51 0.55 -0.59 12.25
CA GLU A 51 1.64 0.38 12.14
C GLU A 51 1.19 1.79 12.55
N ILE A 52 -0.02 2.20 12.18
CA ILE A 52 -0.61 3.48 12.61
C ILE A 52 -0.69 3.55 14.13
N VAL A 53 -1.17 2.49 14.79
CA VAL A 53 -1.25 2.43 16.25
C VAL A 53 0.14 2.53 16.88
N ARG A 54 1.13 1.81 16.34
CA ARG A 54 2.52 1.88 16.80
C ARG A 54 3.08 3.29 16.70
N VAL A 55 2.98 3.91 15.52
CA VAL A 55 3.49 5.26 15.26
C VAL A 55 2.79 6.30 16.13
N HIS A 56 1.48 6.17 16.36
CA HIS A 56 0.77 7.05 17.30
C HIS A 56 1.26 6.89 18.74
N LYS A 57 1.51 5.67 19.18
CA LYS A 57 2.05 5.41 20.51
C LYS A 57 3.46 6.02 20.67
N GLU A 58 4.34 5.78 19.70
CA GLU A 58 5.69 6.35 19.68
C GLU A 58 5.65 7.89 19.67
N ARG A 59 4.76 8.48 18.86
CA ARG A 59 4.51 9.93 18.87
C ARG A 59 4.07 10.43 20.24
N GLN A 60 3.14 9.75 20.90
CA GLN A 60 2.67 10.14 22.24
C GLN A 60 3.81 10.06 23.26
N GLU A 61 4.58 8.97 23.27
CA GLU A 61 5.74 8.82 24.15
C GLU A 61 6.78 9.94 23.94
N ILE A 62 6.99 10.41 22.70
CA ILE A 62 7.90 11.54 22.40
C ILE A 62 7.29 12.90 22.80
N THR A 63 5.97 13.06 22.67
CA THR A 63 5.27 14.36 22.84
C THR A 63 4.78 14.59 24.27
N GLU A 64 4.72 13.55 25.11
CA GLU A 64 4.23 13.64 26.48
C GLU A 64 5.09 14.53 27.40
N SER A 65 6.34 14.81 27.03
CA SER A 65 7.21 15.73 27.77
C SER A 65 7.86 16.74 26.81
N ASP A 66 7.76 18.03 27.12
CA ASP A 66 8.47 19.09 26.38
C ASP A 66 9.99 18.82 26.32
N ALA A 67 10.54 18.16 27.34
CA ALA A 67 11.96 17.79 27.37
C ALA A 67 12.32 16.66 26.39
N SER A 68 11.43 15.66 26.20
CA SER A 68 11.65 14.59 25.22
C SER A 68 11.45 15.10 23.79
N LEU A 69 10.50 16.03 23.60
CA LEU A 69 10.28 16.69 22.32
C LEU A 69 11.48 17.54 21.91
N GLU A 70 12.04 18.33 22.84
CA GLU A 70 13.24 19.15 22.59
C GLU A 70 14.46 18.28 22.27
N THR A 71 14.66 17.17 23.00
CA THR A 71 15.75 16.22 22.74
C THR A 71 15.61 15.58 21.36
N PHE A 72 14.41 15.10 21.00
CA PHE A 72 14.15 14.52 19.67
C PHE A 72 14.37 15.51 18.53
N ALA A 73 13.93 16.77 18.69
CA ALA A 73 14.12 17.82 17.69
C ALA A 73 15.61 18.18 17.50
N ARG A 74 16.39 18.20 18.59
CA ARG A 74 17.85 18.44 18.55
C ARG A 74 18.61 17.27 17.93
N GLU A 75 18.30 16.03 18.31
CA GLU A 75 19.04 14.86 17.81
C GLU A 75 18.69 14.48 16.37
N LYS A 76 17.40 14.51 16.01
CA LYS A 76 16.95 14.02 14.69
C LYS A 76 16.96 15.09 13.61
N TYR A 77 16.73 16.34 13.99
CA TYR A 77 16.57 17.45 13.04
C TYR A 77 17.54 18.61 13.29
N MET A 78 18.44 18.51 14.29
CA MET A 78 19.41 19.55 14.64
C MET A 78 18.75 20.93 14.80
N MET A 79 17.51 20.95 15.34
CA MET A 79 16.76 22.19 15.53
C MET A 79 17.42 23.07 16.60
N LYS A 80 17.50 24.37 16.30
CA LYS A 80 18.02 25.43 17.16
C LYS A 80 16.91 26.39 17.56
N LYS A 81 16.91 26.90 18.80
CA LYS A 81 16.03 28.00 19.20
C LYS A 81 16.54 29.31 18.58
N ASP A 82 15.64 30.25 18.30
CA ASP A 82 15.96 31.53 17.64
C ASP A 82 17.02 32.36 18.39
N ASN A 83 17.19 32.10 19.69
CA ASN A 83 18.12 32.80 20.58
C ASN A 83 19.35 31.95 20.97
N GLU A 84 19.66 30.89 20.23
CA GLU A 84 20.73 29.95 20.56
C GLU A 84 21.72 29.80 19.38
N GLU A 85 23.01 30.07 19.65
CA GLU A 85 24.09 29.87 18.70
C GLU A 85 24.62 28.43 18.79
N VAL A 86 24.42 27.65 17.72
CA VAL A 86 24.92 26.27 17.62
C VAL A 86 26.25 26.29 16.87
N PHE A 87 27.32 25.83 17.51
CA PHE A 87 28.65 25.68 16.93
C PHE A 87 28.87 24.22 16.54
N VAL A 88 29.11 23.97 15.24
CA VAL A 88 29.58 22.67 14.74
C VAL A 88 31.10 22.75 14.63
N LEU A 89 31.81 21.97 15.44
CA LEU A 89 33.27 21.88 15.34
C LEU A 89 33.60 21.03 14.12
N VAL A 90 34.45 21.57 13.25
CA VAL A 90 34.95 20.91 12.04
C VAL A 90 36.47 20.95 12.05
N ASP A 91 37.11 19.88 11.60
CA ASP A 91 38.57 19.80 11.44
C ASP A 91 39.06 20.68 10.27
N GLU A 92 40.38 20.75 10.07
CA GLU A 92 40.96 21.55 8.97
C GLU A 92 40.56 21.04 7.56
N GLU A 93 39.96 19.86 7.50
CA GLU A 93 39.51 19.18 6.28
C GLU A 93 37.99 19.28 6.08
N GLY A 94 37.26 19.90 7.02
CA GLY A 94 35.83 20.14 6.96
C GLY A 94 34.95 18.99 7.45
N ASN A 95 35.52 18.01 8.16
CA ASN A 95 34.76 16.90 8.74
C ASN A 95 34.35 17.21 10.20
N PRO A 96 33.16 16.75 10.65
CA PRO A 96 32.73 16.92 12.03
C PRO A 96 33.74 16.26 12.98
N VAL A 97 34.23 17.01 13.97
CA VAL A 97 35.06 16.45 15.04
C VAL A 97 34.10 15.94 16.11
N GLU A 98 34.05 14.61 16.30
CA GLU A 98 33.31 13.97 17.40
C GLU A 98 33.86 14.34 18.78
#